data_AF-A0A371G3L3-F1
#
_entry.id   AF-A0A371G3L3-F1
#
_cell.length_a   1.000
_cell.length_b   1.000
_cell.length_c   1.000
_cell.angle_alpha   90.00
_cell.angle_beta   90.00
_cell.angle_gamma   90.00
#
_symmetry.space_group_name_H-M   'P 1'
#
loop_
_entity.id
_entity.type
_entity.pdbx_description
1 polymer ?
#
loop_
_entity_poly.entity_id
_entity_poly.type
_entity_poly.pdbx_seq_one_letter_code
_entity_poly.pdbx_strand_id
1 'polypeptide(L)'
;MGIINNWLDVFCSSSGQKVSMVKTQLLVYRNVHNSRVMELSCISSFSLTSDLGKYLEVPTLHGRKKNETYAYLFEKIQCCLTKTVVIVLPTYTMQTILPPKQVCDKLATRMETDYKFRCFVGACTLKWVIGDEGSSRFGGIAGYLQGLLLWMLGKIYLVMKSNSA
;
A
#
# COMPACT_ATOMS: atom_id res chain seq x y z
N MET A 1 0.68 -25.53 28.00
CA MET A 1 -0.13 -24.70 27.08
C MET A 1 0.58 -23.37 26.91
N GLY A 2 0.92 -23.00 25.68
CA GLY A 2 1.68 -21.77 25.40
C GLY A 2 0.91 -20.51 25.79
N ILE A 3 1.61 -19.51 26.34
CA ILE A 3 1.02 -18.23 26.79
C ILE A 3 0.22 -17.56 25.66
N ILE A 4 0.74 -17.64 24.44
CA ILE A 4 0.13 -17.06 23.23
C ILE A 4 -1.26 -17.67 22.96
N ASN A 5 -1.38 -19.00 23.02
CA ASN A 5 -2.64 -19.69 22.73
C ASN A 5 -3.69 -19.40 23.81
N ASN A 6 -3.28 -19.34 25.08
CA ASN A 6 -4.19 -18.97 26.16
C ASN A 6 -4.79 -17.57 25.95
N TRP A 7 -3.99 -16.60 25.53
CA TRP A 7 -4.48 -15.25 25.24
C TRP A 7 -5.42 -15.22 24.04
N LEU A 8 -5.11 -16.00 22.99
CA LEU A 8 -5.98 -16.13 21.83
C LEU A 8 -7.32 -16.79 22.20
N ASP A 9 -7.32 -17.78 23.08
CA ASP A 9 -8.54 -18.44 23.54
C ASP A 9 -9.43 -17.49 24.36
N VAL A 10 -8.84 -16.68 25.24
CA VAL A 10 -9.55 -15.62 25.98
C VAL A 10 -10.12 -14.57 25.02
N PHE A 11 -9.35 -14.17 24.01
CA PHE A 11 -9.83 -13.24 22.98
C PHE A 11 -10.96 -13.86 22.16
N CYS A 12 -10.85 -15.13 21.74
CA CYS A 12 -11.89 -15.82 20.98
C CYS A 12 -13.18 -15.96 21.81
N SER A 13 -13.05 -16.25 23.11
CA SER A 13 -14.18 -16.39 24.03
C SER A 13 -14.91 -15.07 24.28
N SER A 14 -14.17 -13.97 24.39
CA SER A 14 -14.74 -12.63 24.62
C SER A 14 -15.30 -11.98 23.36
N SER A 15 -14.65 -12.17 22.21
CA SER A 15 -15.09 -11.60 20.92
C SER A 15 -16.14 -12.45 20.19
N GLY A 16 -16.26 -13.74 20.53
CA GLY A 16 -17.06 -14.70 19.78
C GLY A 16 -16.48 -15.06 18.40
N GLN A 17 -15.25 -14.64 18.09
CA GLN A 17 -14.58 -14.88 16.82
C GLN A 17 -13.50 -15.95 16.96
N LYS A 18 -13.23 -16.71 15.89
CA LYS A 18 -12.22 -17.78 15.88
C LYS A 18 -11.04 -17.42 14.99
N VAL A 19 -9.83 -17.53 15.53
CA VAL A 19 -8.59 -17.33 14.77
C VAL A 19 -8.31 -18.55 13.90
N SER A 20 -8.01 -18.32 12.62
CA SER A 20 -7.66 -19.37 11.68
C SER A 20 -6.17 -19.67 11.72
N MET A 21 -5.81 -20.85 12.22
CA MET A 21 -4.40 -21.29 12.28
C MET A 21 -3.72 -21.39 10.90
N VAL A 22 -4.50 -21.56 9.83
CA VAL A 22 -3.99 -21.66 8.45
C VAL A 22 -3.63 -20.30 7.87
N LYS A 23 -4.39 -19.25 8.23
CA LYS A 23 -4.15 -17.88 7.76
C LYS A 23 -3.13 -17.14 8.62
N THR A 24 -3.01 -17.53 9.89
CA THR A 24 -2.06 -16.94 10.82
C THR A 24 -0.67 -17.50 10.59
N GLN A 25 0.28 -16.62 10.29
CA GLN A 25 1.67 -16.98 10.10
C GLN A 25 2.55 -16.15 11.02
N LEU A 26 3.64 -16.75 11.48
CA LEU A 26 4.62 -16.10 12.34
C LEU A 26 5.76 -15.59 11.46
N LEU A 27 6.02 -14.29 11.51
CA LEU A 27 7.18 -13.69 10.87
C LEU A 27 8.06 -13.05 11.94
N VAL A 28 9.36 -13.34 11.89
CA VAL A 28 10.32 -12.85 12.89
C VAL A 28 11.33 -11.89 12.28
N TYR A 29 11.65 -10.83 13.04
CA TYR A 29 12.66 -9.87 12.66
C TYR A 29 14.06 -10.49 12.57
N ARG A 30 14.88 -9.94 11.68
CA ARG A 30 16.20 -10.46 11.32
C ARG A 30 17.20 -10.59 12.48
N ASN A 31 16.96 -9.91 13.60
CA ASN A 31 17.85 -9.87 14.77
C ASN A 31 17.48 -10.87 15.89
N VAL A 32 16.64 -11.88 15.60
CA VAL A 32 16.27 -12.90 16.59
C VAL A 32 17.01 -14.20 16.29
N HIS A 33 17.62 -14.79 17.33
CA HIS A 33 18.35 -16.05 17.21
C HIS A 33 17.40 -17.20 16.86
N ASN A 34 17.80 -18.04 15.89
CA ASN A 34 16.94 -19.08 15.32
C ASN A 34 16.40 -20.08 16.37
N SER A 35 17.15 -20.33 17.44
CA SER A 35 16.69 -21.19 18.54
C SER A 35 15.41 -20.67 19.20
N ARG A 36 15.31 -19.36 19.45
CA ARG A 36 14.12 -18.72 20.02
C ARG A 36 12.95 -18.71 19.04
N VAL A 37 13.24 -18.59 17.75
CA VAL A 37 12.23 -18.64 16.69
C VAL A 37 11.58 -20.02 16.62
N MET A 38 12.40 -21.07 16.66
CA MET A 38 11.93 -22.45 16.67
C MET A 38 11.12 -22.76 17.92
N GLU A 39 11.58 -22.29 19.08
CA GLU A 39 10.84 -22.42 20.34
C GLU A 39 9.47 -21.72 20.26
N LEU A 40 9.42 -20.50 19.73
CA LEU A 40 8.17 -19.76 19.52
C LEU A 40 7.22 -20.46 18.53
N SER A 41 7.74 -21.03 17.43
CA SER A 41 6.89 -21.76 16.48
C SER A 41 6.33 -23.04 17.10
N CYS A 42 7.12 -23.76 17.89
CA CYS A 42 6.66 -24.93 18.64
C CYS A 42 5.59 -24.57 19.68
N ILE A 43 5.77 -23.48 20.43
CA ILE A 43 4.82 -23.05 21.47
C ILE A 43 3.49 -22.59 20.86
N SER A 44 3.54 -21.86 19.74
CA SER A 44 2.37 -21.25 19.11
C SER A 44 1.67 -22.14 18.08
N SER A 45 2.37 -23.15 17.54
CA SER A 45 1.91 -23.99 16.43
C SER A 45 1.60 -23.22 15.13
N PHE A 46 2.10 -21.99 14.99
CA PHE A 46 1.99 -21.22 13.74
C PHE A 46 3.11 -21.57 12.77
N SER A 47 2.81 -21.53 11.47
CA SER A 47 3.83 -21.69 10.44
C SER A 47 4.76 -20.48 10.42
N LEU A 48 6.07 -20.73 10.48
CA LEU A 48 7.09 -19.71 10.31
C LEU A 48 7.21 -19.34 8.83
N THR A 49 7.12 -18.05 8.53
CA THR A 49 7.19 -17.52 7.17
C THR A 49 8.20 -16.36 7.10
N SER A 50 8.93 -16.27 5.99
CA SER A 50 9.89 -15.20 5.71
C SER A 50 9.26 -13.95 5.08
N ASP A 51 8.07 -14.07 4.49
CA ASP A 51 7.33 -12.96 3.87
C ASP A 51 5.80 -13.12 4.07
N LEU A 52 5.14 -12.11 4.62
CA LEU A 52 3.68 -12.07 4.82
C LEU A 52 2.91 -11.86 3.51
N GLY A 53 3.60 -11.55 2.41
CA GLY A 53 2.99 -11.37 1.11
C GLY A 53 2.27 -10.04 0.98
N LYS A 54 0.99 -10.06 0.62
CA LYS A 54 0.17 -8.86 0.37
C LYS A 54 -1.02 -8.83 1.32
N TYR A 55 -1.22 -7.69 1.97
CA TYR A 55 -2.40 -7.38 2.76
C TYR A 55 -3.17 -6.23 2.10
N LEU A 56 -4.45 -6.45 1.80
CA LEU A 56 -5.27 -5.51 1.02
C LEU A 56 -4.57 -5.05 -0.27
N GLU A 57 -3.92 -6.01 -0.94
CA GLU A 57 -3.14 -5.81 -2.17
C GLU A 57 -1.84 -5.00 -1.98
N VAL A 58 -1.60 -4.43 -0.81
CA VAL A 58 -0.37 -3.74 -0.47
C VAL A 58 0.65 -4.75 0.04
N PRO A 59 1.88 -4.76 -0.48
CA PRO A 59 2.90 -5.67 0.01
C PRO A 59 3.23 -5.34 1.48
N THR A 60 3.12 -6.34 2.35
CA THR A 60 3.51 -6.23 3.76
C THR A 60 5.04 -6.30 3.87
N LEU A 61 5.69 -5.15 3.67
CA LEU A 61 7.14 -5.07 3.62
C LEU A 61 7.78 -5.28 4.99
N HIS A 62 8.47 -6.40 5.15
CA HIS A 62 9.32 -6.67 6.31
C HIS A 62 10.81 -6.52 5.96
N GLY A 63 11.22 -5.33 5.52
CA GLY A 63 12.62 -5.05 5.18
C GLY A 63 12.83 -3.93 4.15
N ARG A 64 13.95 -4.01 3.43
CA ARG A 64 14.32 -3.00 2.40
C ARG A 64 13.33 -3.05 1.23
N LYS A 65 12.88 -1.87 0.81
CA LYS A 65 11.99 -1.68 -0.35
C LYS A 65 12.72 -2.10 -1.63
N LYS A 66 12.30 -3.21 -2.24
CA LYS A 66 12.76 -3.64 -3.55
C LYS A 66 11.82 -3.12 -4.62
N ASN A 67 12.35 -2.81 -5.80
CA ASN A 67 11.53 -2.39 -6.94
C ASN A 67 10.64 -3.53 -7.45
N GLU A 68 11.11 -4.77 -7.35
CA GLU A 68 10.40 -5.99 -7.79
C GLU A 68 9.06 -6.16 -7.08
N THR A 69 8.95 -5.78 -5.80
CA THR A 69 7.73 -5.92 -5.02
C THR A 69 6.57 -5.08 -5.58
N TYR A 70 6.89 -4.03 -6.35
CA TYR A 70 5.92 -3.14 -6.98
C TYR A 70 5.59 -3.55 -8.42
N ALA A 71 6.16 -4.63 -8.97
CA ALA A 71 5.86 -5.11 -10.32
C ALA A 71 4.35 -5.34 -10.52
N TYR A 72 3.69 -5.90 -9.49
CA TYR A 72 2.25 -6.16 -9.51
C TYR A 72 1.40 -4.90 -9.74
N LEU A 73 1.88 -3.74 -9.26
CA LEU A 73 1.15 -2.48 -9.39
C LEU A 73 1.09 -2.08 -10.87
N PHE A 74 2.17 -2.30 -11.61
CA PHE A 74 2.23 -2.02 -13.04
C PHE A 74 1.35 -2.98 -13.84
N GLU A 75 1.36 -4.27 -13.51
CA GLU A 75 0.48 -5.27 -14.15
C GLU A 75 -1.00 -4.90 -13.98
N LYS A 76 -1.40 -4.51 -12.75
CA LYS A 76 -2.79 -4.09 -12.50
C LYS A 76 -3.19 -2.85 -13.25
N ILE A 77 -2.29 -1.87 -13.35
CA ILE A 77 -2.56 -0.65 -14.12
C ILE A 77 -2.78 -1.02 -15.59
N GLN A 78 -1.92 -1.86 -16.17
CA GLN A 78 -2.04 -2.30 -17.57
C GLN A 78 -3.32 -3.09 -17.84
N CYS A 79 -3.75 -3.95 -16.91
CA CYS A 79 -5.00 -4.70 -17.06
C CYS A 79 -6.26 -3.83 -16.86
N CYS A 80 -6.16 -2.69 -16.20
CA CYS A 80 -7.30 -1.83 -15.93
C CYS A 80 -7.56 -0.86 -17.10
N LEU A 81 -8.72 -0.99 -17.73
CA LEU A 81 -9.17 -0.07 -18.78
C LEU A 81 -9.78 1.23 -18.21
N THR A 82 -10.25 1.20 -16.97
CA THR A 82 -10.89 2.34 -16.32
C THR A 82 -9.89 3.32 -15.75
N LYS A 83 -9.86 4.53 -16.33
CA LYS A 83 -9.09 5.70 -15.89
C LYS A 83 -9.17 5.96 -14.38
N THR A 84 -10.33 5.77 -13.75
CA THR A 84 -10.53 5.99 -12.31
C THR A 84 -9.71 5.03 -11.45
N VAL A 85 -9.71 3.74 -11.78
CA VAL A 85 -8.98 2.71 -11.03
C VAL A 85 -7.47 2.91 -11.14
N VAL A 86 -7.00 3.33 -12.31
CA VAL A 86 -5.57 3.63 -12.56
C VAL A 86 -5.07 4.79 -11.70
N ILE A 87 -5.90 5.76 -11.33
CA ILE A 87 -5.52 6.84 -10.40
C ILE A 87 -5.55 6.34 -8.95
N VAL A 88 -6.58 5.58 -8.58
CA VAL A 88 -6.81 5.15 -7.19
C VAL A 88 -5.78 4.14 -6.73
N LEU A 89 -5.35 3.21 -7.59
CA LEU A 89 -4.39 2.15 -7.23
C LEU A 89 -3.02 2.70 -6.75
N PRO A 90 -2.28 3.50 -7.55
CA PRO A 90 -1.05 4.16 -7.10
C PRO A 90 -1.29 5.04 -5.88
N THR A 91 -2.40 5.78 -5.86
CA THR A 91 -2.78 6.64 -4.75
C THR A 91 -2.87 5.86 -3.44
N TYR A 92 -3.65 4.78 -3.43
CA TYR A 92 -3.84 3.93 -2.26
C TYR A 92 -2.52 3.28 -1.81
N THR A 93 -1.67 2.85 -2.75
CA THR A 93 -0.36 2.32 -2.40
C THR A 93 0.56 3.38 -1.79
N MET A 94 0.54 4.63 -2.28
CA MET A 94 1.36 5.71 -1.74
C MET A 94 0.86 6.21 -0.36
N GLN A 95 -0.44 6.05 -0.08
CA GLN A 95 -1.02 6.33 1.24
C GLN A 95 -0.54 5.33 2.29
N THR A 96 -0.33 4.08 1.90
CA THR A 96 0.01 2.98 2.82
C THR A 96 1.51 2.77 2.94
N ILE A 97 2.27 2.94 1.85
CA ILE A 97 3.72 2.73 1.81
C ILE A 97 4.39 3.76 0.87
N LEU A 98 5.47 4.38 1.33
CA LEU A 98 6.33 5.22 0.49
C LEU A 98 7.12 4.34 -0.51
N PRO A 99 6.87 4.39 -1.83
CA PRO A 99 7.63 3.62 -2.81
C PRO A 99 9.01 4.26 -3.07
N PRO A 100 9.98 3.52 -3.63
CA PRO A 100 11.22 4.10 -4.14
C PRO A 100 10.94 5.12 -5.27
N LYS A 101 11.74 6.19 -5.36
CA LYS A 101 11.59 7.25 -6.38
C LYS A 101 11.52 6.68 -7.81
N GLN A 102 12.40 5.72 -8.12
CA GLN A 102 12.42 5.03 -9.42
C GLN A 102 11.08 4.37 -9.80
N VAL A 103 10.32 3.88 -8.83
CA VAL A 103 9.00 3.28 -9.06
C VAL A 103 7.97 4.39 -9.30
N CYS A 104 8.02 5.46 -8.52
CA CYS A 104 7.15 6.63 -8.69
C CYS A 104 7.33 7.29 -10.07
N ASP A 105 8.57 7.46 -10.52
CA ASP A 105 8.87 8.10 -11.81
C ASP A 105 8.33 7.23 -12.97
N LYS A 106 8.55 5.91 -12.91
CA LYS A 106 8.00 4.97 -13.89
C LYS A 106 6.48 4.93 -13.92
N LEU A 107 5.84 5.01 -12.76
CA LEU A 107 4.38 5.10 -12.66
C LEU A 107 3.87 6.39 -13.29
N ALA A 108 4.58 7.49 -13.05
CA ALA A 108 4.19 8.79 -13.58
C ALA A 108 4.26 8.83 -15.11
N THR A 109 5.35 8.34 -15.69
CA THR A 109 5.50 8.26 -17.16
C THR A 109 4.40 7.42 -17.80
N ARG A 110 4.05 6.27 -17.21
CA ARG A 110 2.98 5.40 -17.74
C ARG A 110 1.60 6.02 -17.68
N MET A 111 1.28 6.72 -16.58
CA MET A 111 0.00 7.41 -16.46
C MET A 111 -0.14 8.53 -17.51
N GLU A 112 0.97 9.17 -17.87
CA GLU A 112 1.02 10.21 -18.90
C GLU A 112 0.89 9.66 -20.32
N THR A 113 1.62 8.59 -20.66
CA THR A 113 1.63 8.02 -22.02
C THR A 113 0.34 7.28 -22.36
N ASP A 114 -0.15 6.43 -21.46
CA ASP A 114 -1.16 5.41 -21.81
C ASP A 114 -2.58 5.93 -21.57
N TYR A 115 -2.74 6.83 -20.60
CA TYR A 115 -4.06 7.28 -20.13
C TYR A 115 -4.26 8.80 -20.26
N LYS A 116 -3.26 9.51 -20.81
CA LYS A 116 -3.27 10.97 -21.03
C LYS A 116 -3.49 11.77 -19.74
N PHE A 117 -3.09 11.21 -18.59
CA PHE A 117 -3.13 11.95 -17.33
C PHE A 117 -1.93 12.88 -17.25
N ARG A 118 -2.19 14.18 -17.09
CA ARG A 118 -1.12 15.14 -16.88
C ARG A 118 -0.87 15.28 -15.39
N CYS A 119 0.38 15.09 -14.99
CA CYS A 119 0.86 15.46 -13.67
C CYS A 119 1.11 16.97 -13.66
N PHE A 120 0.22 17.74 -13.04
CA PHE A 120 0.48 19.16 -12.81
C PHE A 120 1.27 19.29 -11.51
N VAL A 121 2.56 19.58 -11.63
CA VAL A 121 3.41 19.97 -10.51
C VAL A 121 3.16 21.45 -10.23
N GLY A 122 2.13 21.73 -9.43
CA GLY A 122 1.99 23.04 -8.79
C GLY A 122 2.93 23.11 -7.57
N ALA A 123 3.23 24.32 -7.10
CA ALA A 123 4.29 24.65 -6.14
C ALA A 123 4.43 23.80 -4.86
N CYS A 124 3.51 22.87 -4.53
CA CYS A 124 3.69 21.83 -3.50
C CYS A 124 2.75 20.61 -3.66
N THR A 125 2.13 20.36 -4.83
CA THR A 125 1.17 19.25 -4.99
C THR A 125 1.34 18.52 -6.31
N LEU A 126 1.35 17.18 -6.27
CA LEU A 126 1.20 16.33 -7.46
C LEU A 126 -0.30 16.21 -7.74
N LYS A 127 -0.74 16.76 -8.87
CA LYS A 127 -2.14 16.72 -9.32
C LYS A 127 -2.24 15.91 -10.59
N TRP A 128 -2.97 14.79 -10.56
CA TRP A 128 -3.31 14.03 -11.77
C TRP A 128 -4.64 14.57 -12.34
N VAL A 129 -4.61 15.10 -13.57
CA VAL A 129 -5.80 15.59 -14.29
C VAL A 129 -5.93 14.84 -15.61
N ILE A 130 -7.15 14.47 -15.99
CA ILE A 130 -7.44 13.99 -17.34
C ILE A 130 -7.16 15.14 -18.29
N GLY A 131 -6.17 14.99 -19.19
CA GLY A 131 -5.90 15.95 -20.24
C GLY A 131 -6.93 15.81 -21.36
N ASP A 132 -8.17 16.25 -21.13
CA ASP A 132 -9.05 16.59 -22.24
C ASP A 132 -8.71 18.03 -22.66
N GLU A 133 -8.29 18.19 -23.92
CA GLU A 133 -8.11 19.50 -24.54
C GLU A 133 -9.47 20.19 -24.63
N GLY A 134 -9.81 20.93 -23.58
CA GLY A 134 -11.01 21.78 -23.52
C GLY A 134 -12.03 21.33 -22.49
N SER A 135 -11.85 21.72 -21.23
CA SER A 135 -13.00 22.06 -20.37
C SER A 135 -12.56 22.89 -19.17
N SER A 136 -12.49 24.19 -19.40
CA SER A 136 -12.62 25.19 -18.36
C SER A 136 -14.03 25.12 -17.77
N ARG A 137 -14.21 24.28 -16.73
CA ARG A 137 -15.16 24.41 -15.58
C ARG A 137 -15.43 23.03 -14.98
N PHE A 138 -14.63 22.61 -14.00
CA PHE A 138 -15.08 21.61 -13.02
C PHE A 138 -15.81 22.32 -11.88
N GLY A 139 -16.98 22.89 -12.18
CA GLY A 139 -17.94 23.39 -11.20
C GLY A 139 -18.97 22.30 -10.93
N GLY A 140 -18.85 21.57 -9.82
CA GLY A 140 -19.79 20.53 -9.43
C GLY A 140 -19.25 19.64 -8.31
N ILE A 141 -20.11 18.80 -7.73
CA ILE A 141 -19.80 17.88 -6.62
C ILE A 141 -18.63 16.94 -6.99
N ALA A 142 -18.51 16.55 -8.26
CA ALA A 142 -17.37 15.80 -8.80
C ALA A 142 -16.05 16.58 -8.73
N GLY A 143 -16.08 17.90 -8.96
CA GLY A 143 -14.93 18.79 -8.79
C GLY A 143 -14.54 18.98 -7.33
N TYR A 144 -15.50 18.98 -6.41
CA TYR A 144 -15.26 19.00 -4.96
C TYR A 144 -14.66 17.71 -4.44
N LEU A 145 -15.19 16.54 -4.84
CA LEU A 145 -14.63 15.24 -4.48
C LEU A 145 -13.22 15.06 -5.04
N GLN A 146 -13.00 15.47 -6.29
CA GLN A 146 -11.66 15.47 -6.88
C GLN A 146 -10.74 16.46 -6.18
N GLY A 147 -11.23 17.65 -5.83
CA GLY A 147 -10.50 18.64 -5.02
C GLY A 147 -10.15 18.15 -3.61
N LEU A 148 -11.05 17.41 -2.95
CA LEU A 148 -10.84 16.83 -1.62
C LEU A 148 -9.82 15.70 -1.67
N LEU A 149 -9.93 14.82 -2.67
CA LEU A 149 -8.92 13.79 -2.94
C LEU A 149 -7.56 14.44 -3.22
N LEU A 150 -7.53 15.50 -4.02
CA LEU A 150 -6.31 16.28 -4.32
C LEU A 150 -5.71 16.97 -3.09
N TRP A 151 -6.54 17.47 -2.17
CA TRP A 151 -6.08 18.07 -0.92
C TRP A 151 -5.50 17.02 0.04
N MET A 152 -6.16 15.86 0.15
CA MET A 152 -5.69 14.72 0.93
C MET A 152 -4.35 14.19 0.39
N LEU A 153 -4.19 14.09 -0.93
CA LEU A 153 -2.95 13.63 -1.56
C LEU A 153 -1.81 14.64 -1.48
N GLY A 154 -2.11 15.93 -1.60
CA GLY A 154 -1.13 17.01 -1.46
C GLY A 154 -0.46 17.02 -0.09
N LYS A 155 -1.22 16.78 0.98
CA LYS A 155 -0.70 16.70 2.35
C LYS A 155 0.22 15.48 2.55
N ILE A 156 -0.15 14.34 1.97
CA ILE A 156 0.64 13.11 2.07
C ILE A 156 1.99 13.27 1.34
N TYR A 157 2.00 13.90 0.16
CA TYR A 157 3.23 14.15 -0.58
C TYR A 157 4.17 15.17 0.09
N LEU A 158 3.62 16.24 0.69
CA LEU A 158 4.42 17.20 1.48
C LEU A 158 5.11 16.52 2.67
N VAL A 159 4.42 15.61 3.34
CA VAL A 159 5.00 14.76 4.41
C VAL A 159 6.07 13.81 3.85
N MET A 160 5.89 13.28 2.63
CA MET A 160 6.88 12.42 1.97
C MET A 160 8.14 13.19 1.51
N LYS A 161 8.02 14.45 1.09
CA LYS A 161 9.16 15.29 0.66
C LYS A 161 9.96 15.82 1.85
N SER A 162 9.31 16.09 2.99
CA SER A 162 9.98 16.58 4.20
C SER A 162 10.83 15.51 4.92
N ASN A 163 10.54 14.22 4.73
CA ASN A 163 11.27 13.11 5.35
C ASN A 163 12.44 12.57 4.50
N SER A 164 12.84 13.30 3.45
CA SER A 164 13.97 12.96 2.57
C SER A 164 15.13 13.96 2.67
N ALA A 165 15.15 14.79 3.73
CA ALA A 165 16.29 15.62 4.11
C ALA A 165 17.06 14.95 5.25
#